data_AF-A0A2V7J8W1-F1
#
_entry.id   AF-A0A2V7J8W1-F1
#
_cell.length_a   1.000
_cell.length_b   1.000
_cell.length_c   1.000
_cell.angle_alpha   90.00
_cell.angle_beta   90.00
_cell.angle_gamma   90.00
#
_symmetry.space_group_name_H-M   'P 1'
#
loop_
_entity.id
_entity.type
_entity.pdbx_description
1 polymer ?
#
loop_
_entity_poly.entity_id
_entity_poly.type
_entity_poly.pdbx_seq_one_letter_code
_entity_poly.pdbx_strand_id
1 'polypeptide(L)'
;MPSLFDPKARGLVLERIARLAPDRKPLWGRFTAPEMVCHVSCALRQGLGELETAPPAGPLSQAPLNWLVIHVLPWPKGKGRSPPEFLATRPTTWQADVTRLRD
;
A
#
# COMPACT_ATOMS: atom_id res chain seq x y z
N MET A 1 -16.03 3.71 -2.49
CA MET A 1 -15.37 2.41 -2.24
C MET A 1 -15.95 1.87 -0.94
N PRO A 2 -16.36 0.59 -0.86
CA PRO A 2 -16.85 0.03 0.40
C PRO A 2 -15.74 0.00 1.46
N SER A 3 -16.13 0.17 2.72
CA SER A 3 -15.22 0.23 3.85
C SER A 3 -14.68 -1.16 4.23
N LEU A 4 -13.41 -1.27 4.65
CA LEU A 4 -12.87 -2.51 5.22
C LEU A 4 -13.49 -2.87 6.58
N PHE A 5 -14.21 -1.92 7.21
CA PHE A 5 -14.98 -2.17 8.43
C PHE A 5 -16.32 -2.88 8.15
N ASP A 6 -16.78 -2.92 6.88
CA ASP A 6 -17.90 -3.78 6.50
C ASP A 6 -17.41 -5.24 6.38
N PRO A 7 -17.97 -6.19 7.16
CA PRO A 7 -17.54 -7.58 7.13
C PRO A 7 -17.61 -8.23 5.75
N LYS A 8 -18.61 -7.85 4.93
CA LYS A 8 -18.76 -8.41 3.57
C LYS A 8 -17.65 -7.93 2.66
N ALA A 9 -17.40 -6.62 2.62
CA ALA A 9 -16.29 -6.04 1.86
C ALA A 9 -14.93 -6.60 2.31
N ARG A 10 -14.72 -6.75 3.62
CA ARG A 10 -13.49 -7.34 4.18
C ARG A 10 -13.31 -8.78 3.73
N GLY A 11 -14.35 -9.60 3.78
CA GLY A 11 -14.32 -10.99 3.30
C GLY A 11 -13.83 -11.10 1.84
N LEU A 12 -14.37 -10.27 0.96
CA LEU A 12 -13.96 -10.23 -0.46
C LEU A 12 -12.48 -9.85 -0.63
N VAL A 13 -11.96 -8.95 0.21
CA VAL A 13 -10.54 -8.56 0.18
C VAL A 13 -9.66 -9.71 0.68
N LEU A 14 -10.05 -10.40 1.76
CA LEU A 14 -9.32 -11.55 2.29
C LEU A 14 -9.27 -12.71 1.29
N GLU A 15 -10.36 -12.98 0.56
CA GLU A 15 -10.39 -13.97 -0.52
C GLU A 15 -9.47 -13.60 -1.70
N ARG A 16 -9.32 -12.31 -1.99
CA ARG A 16 -8.37 -11.84 -3.01
C ARG A 16 -6.93 -12.02 -2.54
N ILE A 17 -6.64 -11.70 -1.28
CA ILE A 17 -5.31 -11.91 -0.68
C ILE A 17 -4.96 -13.40 -0.67
N ALA A 18 -5.91 -14.28 -0.35
CA ALA A 18 -5.70 -15.73 -0.34
C ALA A 18 -5.33 -16.32 -1.71
N ARG A 19 -5.67 -15.64 -2.81
CA ARG A 19 -5.35 -16.05 -4.19
C ARG A 19 -4.07 -15.42 -4.74
N LEU A 20 -3.37 -14.62 -3.94
CA LEU A 20 -2.06 -14.08 -4.33
C LEU A 20 -1.02 -15.21 -4.39
N ALA A 21 -0.06 -15.06 -5.30
CA ALA A 21 1.07 -15.97 -5.44
C ALA A 21 2.38 -15.16 -5.46
N PRO A 22 3.48 -15.70 -4.94
CA PRO A 22 4.75 -14.99 -4.79
C PRO A 22 5.42 -14.63 -6.12
N ASP A 23 5.08 -15.33 -7.21
CA ASP A 23 5.63 -15.18 -8.56
C ASP A 23 4.84 -14.19 -9.43
N ARG A 24 3.80 -13.54 -8.88
CA ARG A 24 3.01 -12.56 -9.61
C ARG A 24 3.87 -11.38 -10.05
N LYS A 25 3.78 -11.07 -11.35
CA LYS A 25 4.49 -9.93 -11.94
C LYS A 25 3.89 -8.60 -11.48
N PRO A 26 4.71 -7.56 -11.23
CA PRO A 26 4.22 -6.24 -10.87
C PRO A 26 3.33 -5.66 -11.97
N LEU A 27 2.13 -5.20 -11.60
CA LEU A 27 1.23 -4.48 -12.52
C LEU A 27 1.44 -2.96 -12.45
N TRP A 28 1.94 -2.48 -11.31
CA TRP A 28 2.18 -1.07 -11.05
C TRP A 28 3.46 -0.91 -10.23
N GLY A 29 4.34 -0.02 -10.68
CA GLY A 29 5.62 0.20 -10.01
C GLY A 29 6.60 -0.96 -10.18
N ARG A 30 7.45 -1.18 -9.17
CA ARG A 30 8.59 -2.11 -9.24
C ARG A 30 8.58 -3.20 -8.17
N PHE A 31 7.67 -3.15 -7.20
CA PHE A 31 7.64 -4.16 -6.14
C PHE A 31 7.21 -5.51 -6.67
N THR A 32 8.01 -6.51 -6.32
CA THR A 32 7.64 -7.93 -6.39
C THR A 32 6.42 -8.21 -5.51
N ALA A 33 5.75 -9.34 -5.72
CA ALA A 33 4.58 -9.68 -4.91
C ALA A 33 4.86 -9.72 -3.40
N PRO A 34 5.99 -10.29 -2.90
CA PRO A 34 6.32 -10.25 -1.47
C PRO A 34 6.56 -8.83 -0.94
N GLU A 35 7.23 -7.97 -1.70
CA GLU A 35 7.45 -6.56 -1.33
C GLU A 35 6.12 -5.79 -1.28
N MET A 36 5.21 -6.04 -2.22
CA MET A 36 3.90 -5.40 -2.25
C MET A 36 3.04 -5.83 -1.05
N VAL A 37 3.09 -7.10 -0.63
CA VAL A 37 2.38 -7.57 0.57
C VAL A 37 2.88 -6.82 1.81
N CYS A 38 4.19 -6.70 1.98
CA CYS A 38 4.77 -5.91 3.08
C CYS A 38 4.35 -4.43 3.01
N HIS A 39 4.42 -3.84 1.82
CA HIS A 39 4.04 -2.45 1.59
C HIS A 39 2.59 -2.15 1.95
N VAL A 40 1.65 -3.02 1.55
CA VAL A 40 0.22 -2.85 1.88
C VAL A 40 -0.03 -3.08 3.37
N SER A 41 0.68 -4.03 4.01
CA SER A 41 0.60 -4.23 5.45
C SER A 41 1.04 -2.97 6.20
N CYS A 42 2.14 -2.33 5.80
CA CYS A 42 2.54 -1.02 6.34
C CYS A 42 1.48 0.06 6.12
N ALA A 43 0.85 0.12 4.94
CA ALA A 43 -0.20 1.10 4.65
C ALA A 43 -1.43 0.93 5.56
N LEU A 44 -1.84 -0.32 5.84
CA LEU A 44 -2.93 -0.60 6.77
C LEU A 44 -2.55 -0.20 8.19
N ARG A 45 -1.37 -0.59 8.66
CA ARG A 45 -0.87 -0.22 9.99
C ARG A 45 -0.76 1.29 10.19
N GLN A 46 -0.30 2.02 9.16
CA GLN A 46 -0.30 3.48 9.18
C GLN A 46 -1.73 4.04 9.30
N GLY A 47 -2.66 3.54 8.49
CA GLY A 47 -4.07 3.95 8.56
C GLY A 47 -4.77 3.63 9.88
N LEU A 48 -4.29 2.61 10.60
CA LEU A 48 -4.75 2.23 11.94
C LEU A 48 -4.00 2.94 13.09
N GLY A 49 -2.97 3.74 12.80
CA GLY A 49 -2.15 4.42 13.80
C GLY A 49 -1.09 3.53 14.48
N GLU A 50 -0.79 2.36 13.91
CA GLU A 50 0.20 1.40 14.42
C GLU A 50 1.59 1.56 13.78
N LEU A 51 1.68 2.40 12.74
CA LEU A 51 2.93 2.75 12.07
C LEU A 51 2.94 4.25 11.76
N GLU A 52 3.69 4.99 12.55
CA GLU A 52 3.94 6.41 12.31
C GLU A 52 4.81 6.61 11.06
N THR A 53 4.50 7.65 10.28
CA THR A 53 5.28 8.05 9.12
C THR A 53 5.40 9.56 9.06
N ALA A 54 6.51 10.06 8.52
CA ALA A 54 6.63 11.49 8.29
C ALA A 54 5.51 12.03 7.36
N PRO A 55 4.95 13.22 7.65
CA PRO A 55 3.97 13.84 6.78
C PRO A 55 4.58 14.20 5.40
N PRO A 56 3.78 14.27 4.33
CA PRO A 56 4.26 14.64 3.00
C PRO A 56 4.89 16.04 2.99
N ALA A 57 6.16 16.13 2.60
CA ALA A 57 6.90 17.38 2.50
C ALA A 57 7.05 17.90 1.06
N GLY A 58 7.28 19.20 0.91
CA GLY A 58 7.62 19.85 -0.36
C GLY A 58 6.44 20.55 -1.07
N PRO A 59 6.70 21.25 -2.19
CA PRO A 59 5.69 22.08 -2.84
C PRO A 59 4.46 21.30 -3.32
N LEU A 60 4.65 20.04 -3.73
CA LEU A 60 3.56 19.18 -4.21
C LEU A 60 2.58 18.78 -3.10
N SER A 61 2.96 18.89 -1.82
CA SER A 61 2.05 18.58 -0.71
C SER A 61 1.16 19.75 -0.31
N GLN A 62 1.45 20.97 -0.81
CA GLN A 62 0.75 22.20 -0.45
C GLN A 62 -0.33 22.58 -1.47
N ALA A 63 -1.38 23.26 -1.01
CA ALA A 63 -2.39 23.84 -1.90
C ALA A 63 -1.80 25.03 -2.69
N PRO A 64 -2.22 25.27 -3.94
CA PRO A 64 -3.16 24.50 -4.74
C PRO A 64 -2.53 23.33 -5.51
N LEU A 65 -1.20 23.18 -5.44
CA LEU A 65 -0.44 22.24 -6.27
C LEU A 65 -0.79 20.78 -5.97
N ASN A 66 -1.00 20.44 -4.69
CA ASN A 66 -1.51 19.14 -4.26
C ASN A 66 -2.81 18.77 -4.99
N TRP A 67 -3.78 19.69 -5.01
CA TRP A 67 -5.06 19.48 -5.67
C TRP A 67 -4.90 19.23 -7.18
N LEU A 68 -4.06 20.02 -7.86
CA LEU A 68 -3.77 19.83 -9.29
C LEU A 68 -3.13 18.46 -9.56
N VAL A 69 -2.17 18.05 -8.74
CA VAL A 69 -1.50 16.75 -8.89
C VAL A 69 -2.48 15.59 -8.67
N ILE A 70 -3.36 15.67 -7.66
CA ILE A 70 -4.31 14.60 -7.32
C ILE A 70 -5.48 14.51 -8.31
N HIS A 71 -6.01 15.65 -8.75
CA HIS A 71 -7.29 15.70 -9.46
C HIS A 71 -7.19 16.02 -10.96
N VAL A 72 -6.08 16.61 -11.43
CA VAL A 72 -5.95 17.09 -12.82
C VAL A 72 -4.90 16.32 -13.61
N LEU A 73 -3.75 16.02 -13.02
CA LEU A 73 -2.64 15.38 -13.73
C LEU A 73 -2.80 13.85 -13.83
N PRO A 74 -2.35 13.22 -14.93
CA PRO A 74 -2.31 11.77 -15.03
C PRO A 74 -1.33 11.18 -14.01
N TRP A 75 -1.73 10.08 -13.36
CA TRP A 75 -0.92 9.49 -12.31
C TRP A 75 0.42 8.98 -12.86
N PRO A 76 1.57 9.41 -12.31
CA PRO A 76 2.87 9.11 -12.90
C PRO A 76 3.28 7.68 -12.53
N LYS A 77 2.83 6.71 -13.34
CA LYS A 77 3.01 5.27 -13.11
C LYS A 77 4.46 4.94 -12.74
N GLY A 78 4.66 4.33 -11.58
CA GLY A 78 5.97 3.89 -11.10
C GLY A 78 6.96 4.98 -10.70
N LYS A 79 6.57 6.27 -10.69
CA LYS A 79 7.41 7.38 -10.21
C LYS A 79 7.08 7.86 -8.80
N GLY A 80 5.95 7.41 -8.24
CA GLY A 80 5.59 7.69 -6.86
C GLY A 80 6.60 7.05 -5.89
N ARG A 81 6.98 7.80 -4.86
CA ARG A 81 7.87 7.31 -3.80
C ARG A 81 7.05 6.96 -2.57
N SER A 82 7.20 5.74 -2.08
CA SER A 82 6.59 5.31 -0.82
C SER A 82 7.29 5.95 0.38
N PRO A 83 6.62 6.09 1.53
CA PRO A 83 7.27 6.49 2.78
C PRO A 83 8.46 5.59 3.11
N PRO A 84 9.59 6.13 3.59
CA PRO A 84 10.79 5.35 3.89
C PRO A 84 10.53 4.24 4.92
N GLU A 85 9.61 4.45 5.86
CA GLU A 85 9.20 3.49 6.88
C GLU A 85 8.59 2.23 6.26
N PHE A 86 7.92 2.34 5.11
CA PHE A 86 7.33 1.20 4.41
C PHE A 86 8.41 0.39 3.70
N LEU A 87 9.48 1.05 3.25
CA LEU A 87 10.62 0.42 2.59
C LEU A 87 11.55 -0.31 3.58
N ALA A 88 11.47 0.02 4.86
CA ALA A 88 12.22 -0.65 5.92
C ALA A 88 11.71 -2.07 6.19
N THR A 89 10.42 -2.33 5.94
CA THR A 89 9.83 -3.67 6.11
C THR A 89 10.18 -4.55 4.92
N ARG A 90 11.19 -5.41 5.10
CA ARG A 90 11.62 -6.37 4.08
C ARG A 90 10.79 -7.65 4.14
N PRO A 91 10.49 -8.29 2.99
CA PRO A 91 9.86 -9.60 2.98
C PRO A 91 10.68 -10.64 3.72
N THR A 92 9.99 -11.56 4.37
CA THR A 92 10.56 -12.71 5.08
C THR A 92 10.16 -13.99 4.37
N THR A 93 9.23 -14.77 4.93
CA THR A 93 8.59 -15.88 4.23
C THR A 93 7.23 -15.43 3.70
N TRP A 94 6.87 -15.91 2.50
CA TRP A 94 5.59 -15.58 1.87
C TRP A 94 4.40 -15.80 2.82
N GLN A 95 4.39 -16.95 3.52
CA GLN A 95 3.31 -17.28 4.44
C GLN A 95 3.23 -16.30 5.61
N ALA A 96 4.36 -15.94 6.24
CA ALA A 96 4.38 -15.00 7.35
C ALA A 96 3.94 -13.60 6.94
N ASP A 97 4.39 -13.12 5.79
CA ASP A 97 4.04 -11.78 5.31
C ASP A 97 2.57 -11.69 4.90
N VAL A 98 2.01 -12.74 4.28
CA VAL A 98 0.58 -12.81 3.95
C VAL A 98 -0.29 -12.93 5.21
N THR A 99 0.12 -13.71 6.22
CA THR A 99 -0.59 -13.77 7.50
C THR A 99 -0.62 -12.39 8.16
N ARG A 100 0.52 -11.70 8.26
CA ARG A 100 0.61 -10.34 8.81
C ARG A 100 -0.29 -9.33 8.11
N LEU A 101 -0.58 -9.52 6.81
CA LEU A 101 -1.49 -8.64 6.07
C LEU A 101 -2.98 -8.93 6.35
N ARG A 102 -3.31 -10.13 6.82
CA ARG A 102 -4.70 -10.57 7.04
C ARG A 102 -5.19 -10.32 8.46
N ASP A 103 -4.26 -10.24 9.40
CA ASP A 103 -4.51 -9.88 10.80
C ASP A 103 -4.88 -8.40 10.93
#